data_AF-A0ABD3QXG9-F1
#
_entry.id   AF-A0ABD3QXG9-F1
#
_cell.length_a   1.000
_cell.length_b   1.000
_cell.length_c   1.000
_cell.angle_alpha   90.00
_cell.angle_beta   90.00
_cell.angle_gamma   90.00
#
_symmetry.space_group_name_H-M   'P 1'
#
loop_
_entity.id
_entity.type
_entity.pdbx_description
1 polymer ?
#
loop_
_entity_poly.entity_id
_entity_poly.type
_entity_poly.pdbx_seq_one_letter_code
_entity_poly.pdbx_strand_id
1 'polypeptide(L)'
;MNRLFLCLFSALFIASVTAFAPQSPHPSSVRHATIETRQYAIWDTISSMYTHWGKKATASHILFKPSQFPEAEARVKLLEMKEEIGDDPEKFAAAAREWSGCPSAKNGGNLGEFGPGMMVKNFDEVCFNEAVGVVHGPVSTQFGEHLILITQRTGEN
;
A
#
# COMPACT_ATOMS: atom_id res chain seq x y z
N MET A 1 64.20 13.40 42.02
CA MET A 1 65.43 12.80 41.44
C MET A 1 65.25 11.29 41.39
N ASN A 2 65.33 10.72 40.18
CA ASN A 2 65.74 9.37 39.78
C ASN A 2 65.15 8.16 40.54
N ARG A 3 64.39 7.26 39.92
CA ARG A 3 64.63 6.34 38.77
C ARG A 3 64.35 4.96 39.37
N LEU A 4 63.20 4.36 39.06
CA LEU A 4 63.00 2.93 39.31
C LEU A 4 62.68 2.23 37.99
N PHE A 5 63.65 1.41 37.62
CA PHE A 5 63.62 0.40 36.57
C PHE A 5 62.41 -0.53 36.72
N LEU A 6 61.73 -0.83 35.61
CA LEU A 6 61.05 -2.11 35.49
C LEU A 6 61.14 -2.62 34.04
N CYS A 7 62.14 -3.47 33.81
CA CYS A 7 62.13 -4.45 32.74
C CYS A 7 61.18 -5.58 33.14
N LEU A 8 60.15 -5.86 32.34
CA LEU A 8 59.50 -7.18 32.31
C LEU A 8 59.13 -7.52 30.87
N PHE A 9 59.79 -8.56 30.39
CA PHE A 9 59.47 -9.35 29.21
C PHE A 9 58.00 -9.81 29.25
N SER A 10 57.30 -9.75 28.11
CA SER A 10 56.54 -10.89 27.59
C SER A 10 55.98 -10.57 26.21
N ALA A 11 56.38 -11.40 25.25
CA ALA A 11 55.83 -11.45 23.92
C ALA A 11 54.45 -12.14 23.95
N LEU A 12 53.47 -11.67 23.16
CA LEU A 12 52.65 -12.58 22.37
C LEU A 12 51.88 -11.85 21.24
N PHE A 13 52.33 -12.13 20.02
CA PHE A 13 51.55 -12.42 18.81
C PHE A 13 50.14 -11.81 18.69
N ILE A 14 50.03 -10.76 17.87
CA ILE A 14 48.78 -10.31 17.27
C ILE A 14 48.48 -11.29 16.12
N ALA A 15 47.43 -12.09 16.27
CA ALA A 15 46.89 -12.90 15.17
C ALA A 15 46.17 -11.96 14.19
N SER A 16 46.82 -11.71 13.05
CA SER A 16 46.20 -11.14 11.86
C SER A 16 45.50 -12.26 11.10
N VAL A 17 44.16 -12.30 11.16
CA VAL A 17 43.37 -13.13 10.24
C VAL A 17 42.99 -12.24 9.07
N THR A 18 43.77 -12.35 8.01
CA THR A 18 43.52 -11.78 6.71
C THR A 18 42.32 -12.49 6.08
N ALA A 19 41.26 -11.72 5.82
CA ALA A 19 40.18 -12.14 4.94
C ALA A 19 40.74 -12.24 3.51
N PHE A 20 41.10 -13.45 3.07
CA PHE A 20 41.42 -13.77 1.69
C PHE A 20 40.42 -14.83 1.20
N ALA A 21 39.32 -14.38 0.61
CA ALA A 21 38.43 -15.23 -0.17
C ALA A 21 38.76 -15.05 -1.66
N PRO A 22 38.93 -16.14 -2.43
CA PRO A 22 39.49 -16.14 -3.78
C PRO A 22 38.53 -15.57 -4.83
N GLN A 23 39.13 -14.99 -5.88
CA GLN A 23 38.41 -14.53 -7.06
C GLN A 23 37.79 -15.69 -7.87
N SER A 24 36.57 -15.40 -8.32
CA SER A 24 35.69 -15.99 -9.33
C SER A 24 36.22 -17.05 -10.31
N PRO A 25 35.34 -18.01 -10.67
CA PRO A 25 35.23 -18.48 -12.05
C PRO A 25 33.94 -17.97 -12.69
N HIS A 26 34.05 -17.37 -13.88
CA HIS A 26 32.92 -17.20 -14.81
C HIS A 26 32.42 -18.58 -15.28
N PRO A 27 31.11 -18.87 -15.23
CA PRO A 27 30.55 -19.99 -15.96
C PRO A 27 29.87 -19.52 -17.26
N SER A 28 30.64 -19.52 -18.34
CA SER A 28 30.09 -19.60 -19.70
C SER A 28 29.68 -21.05 -19.96
N SER A 29 28.46 -21.46 -19.61
CA SER A 29 27.88 -22.71 -20.12
C SER A 29 26.42 -22.84 -19.70
N VAL A 30 25.53 -22.83 -20.70
CA VAL A 30 24.12 -23.19 -20.61
C VAL A 30 23.99 -24.53 -19.85
N ARG A 31 23.37 -24.51 -18.66
CA ARG A 31 23.00 -25.72 -17.92
C ARG A 31 21.52 -25.64 -17.55
N HIS A 32 20.82 -26.71 -17.89
CA HIS A 32 19.38 -26.88 -17.70
C HIS A 32 19.00 -26.65 -16.24
N ALA A 33 18.23 -25.59 -15.97
CA ALA A 33 17.61 -25.40 -14.67
C ALA A 33 16.60 -26.53 -14.42
N THR A 34 16.87 -27.28 -13.37
CA THR A 34 16.14 -28.46 -12.90
C THR A 34 14.65 -28.16 -12.69
N ILE A 35 13.80 -29.12 -13.10
CA ILE A 35 12.32 -29.11 -13.10
C ILE A 35 11.68 -28.70 -11.75
N GLU A 36 12.39 -28.77 -10.62
CA GLU A 36 11.84 -28.48 -9.27
C GLU A 36 11.48 -27.00 -9.02
N THR A 37 12.18 -26.03 -9.62
CA THR A 37 11.90 -24.59 -9.39
C THR A 37 10.62 -24.10 -10.09
N ARG A 38 10.11 -24.88 -11.06
CA ARG A 38 8.89 -24.53 -11.81
C ARG A 38 7.62 -24.90 -11.05
N GLN A 39 7.70 -25.86 -10.13
CA GLN A 39 6.53 -26.35 -9.40
C GLN A 39 6.12 -25.39 -8.27
N TYR A 40 7.07 -24.71 -7.62
CA TYR A 40 6.76 -23.69 -6.61
C TYR A 40 6.13 -22.42 -7.21
N ALA A 41 6.60 -21.98 -8.38
CA ALA A 41 6.05 -20.82 -9.06
C ALA A 41 4.57 -20.99 -9.48
N ILE A 42 4.16 -22.21 -9.87
CA ILE A 42 2.74 -22.45 -10.19
C ILE A 42 1.88 -22.50 -8.93
N TRP A 43 2.36 -23.04 -7.81
CA TRP A 43 1.62 -23.04 -6.54
C TRP A 43 1.54 -21.64 -5.94
N ASP A 44 2.56 -20.79 -6.08
CA ASP A 44 2.50 -19.37 -5.69
C ASP A 44 1.51 -18.58 -6.54
N THR A 45 1.52 -18.82 -7.86
CA THR A 45 0.59 -18.15 -8.79
C THR A 45 -0.87 -18.61 -8.56
N ILE A 46 -1.07 -19.91 -8.37
CA ILE A 46 -2.39 -20.49 -8.08
C ILE A 46 -2.87 -20.06 -6.68
N SER A 47 -1.99 -20.03 -5.67
CA SER A 47 -2.34 -19.56 -4.32
C SER A 47 -2.70 -18.08 -4.34
N SER A 48 -1.96 -17.23 -5.07
CA SER A 48 -2.33 -15.83 -5.25
C SER A 48 -3.71 -15.67 -5.90
N MET A 49 -4.03 -16.48 -6.92
CA MET A 49 -5.39 -16.52 -7.50
C MET A 49 -6.47 -16.91 -6.48
N TYR A 50 -6.19 -17.82 -5.54
CA TYR A 50 -7.13 -18.20 -4.48
C TYR A 50 -7.19 -17.21 -3.32
N THR A 51 -6.11 -16.46 -3.03
CA THR A 51 -6.03 -15.57 -1.85
C THR A 51 -6.85 -14.29 -2.05
N HIS A 52 -7.15 -13.90 -3.29
CA HIS A 52 -8.04 -12.78 -3.60
C HIS A 52 -9.44 -13.22 -4.05
N TRP A 53 -9.66 -14.53 -4.25
CA TRP A 53 -10.95 -15.04 -4.69
C TRP A 53 -12.01 -14.83 -3.59
N GLY A 54 -13.03 -14.03 -3.90
CA GLY A 54 -14.12 -13.73 -2.97
C GLY A 54 -13.90 -12.50 -2.09
N LYS A 55 -12.79 -11.78 -2.24
CA LYS A 55 -12.63 -10.46 -1.60
C LYS A 55 -13.59 -9.46 -2.22
N LYS A 56 -14.36 -8.80 -1.37
CA LYS A 56 -15.40 -7.84 -1.74
C LYS A 56 -15.34 -6.64 -0.81
N ALA A 57 -15.48 -5.45 -1.34
CA ALA A 57 -15.55 -4.21 -0.58
C ALA A 57 -16.84 -3.47 -0.95
N THR A 58 -17.47 -2.87 0.06
CA THR A 58 -18.56 -1.92 -0.09
C THR A 58 -18.06 -0.57 0.37
N ALA A 59 -18.08 0.41 -0.52
CA ALA A 59 -17.59 1.75 -0.23
C ALA A 59 -18.51 2.83 -0.82
N SER A 60 -18.46 3.99 -0.19
CA SER A 60 -19.07 5.23 -0.69
C SER A 60 -17.97 6.23 -1.03
N HIS A 61 -18.20 7.09 -2.03
CA HIS A 61 -17.22 8.10 -2.42
C HIS A 61 -17.83 9.47 -2.72
N ILE A 62 -17.00 10.50 -2.53
CA ILE A 62 -17.25 11.87 -2.98
C ILE A 62 -16.18 12.19 -4.03
N LEU A 63 -16.60 12.58 -5.23
CA LEU A 63 -15.70 12.92 -6.33
C LEU A 63 -15.79 14.41 -6.65
N PHE A 64 -14.67 15.12 -6.57
CA PHE A 64 -14.54 16.47 -7.11
C PHE A 64 -13.85 16.40 -8.47
N LYS A 65 -14.62 16.68 -9.52
CA LYS A 65 -14.11 16.64 -10.89
C LYS A 65 -13.14 17.80 -11.14
N PRO A 66 -12.09 17.61 -11.96
CA PRO A 66 -11.19 18.69 -12.35
C PRO A 66 -11.91 19.80 -13.14
N SER A 67 -13.08 19.52 -13.71
CA SER A 67 -13.94 20.52 -14.36
C SER A 67 -14.70 21.41 -13.38
N GLN A 68 -14.82 21.01 -12.11
CA GLN A 68 -15.52 21.76 -11.06
C GLN A 68 -14.53 22.57 -10.22
N PHE A 69 -13.41 21.96 -9.85
CA PHE A 69 -12.39 22.57 -9.02
C PHE A 69 -11.00 22.20 -9.56
N PRO A 70 -10.01 23.12 -9.54
CA PRO A 70 -8.61 22.77 -9.68
C PRO A 70 -8.18 21.77 -8.61
N GLU A 71 -7.24 20.88 -8.93
CA GLU A 71 -6.79 19.79 -8.03
C GLU A 71 -6.39 20.29 -6.64
N ALA A 72 -5.60 21.37 -6.56
CA ALA A 72 -5.14 21.94 -5.30
C ALA A 72 -6.30 22.44 -4.42
N GLU A 73 -7.29 23.11 -5.03
CA GLU A 73 -8.47 23.61 -4.32
C GLU A 73 -9.39 22.46 -3.90
N ALA A 74 -9.59 21.48 -4.79
CA ALA A 74 -10.39 20.29 -4.50
C ALA A 74 -9.85 19.55 -3.28
N ARG A 75 -8.51 19.39 -3.20
CA ARG A 75 -7.85 18.70 -2.10
C ARG A 75 -8.03 19.40 -0.76
N VAL A 76 -7.86 20.72 -0.72
CA VAL A 76 -8.07 21.51 0.50
C VAL A 76 -9.52 21.39 0.97
N LYS A 77 -10.47 21.56 0.04
CA LYS A 77 -11.89 21.50 0.36
C LYS A 77 -12.36 20.11 0.82
N LEU A 78 -11.80 19.04 0.24
CA LEU A 78 -12.07 17.67 0.71
C LEU A 78 -11.48 17.39 2.09
N LEU A 79 -10.34 17.99 2.45
CA LEU A 79 -9.77 17.87 3.79
C LEU A 79 -10.65 18.58 4.83
N GLU A 80 -11.09 19.80 4.55
CA GLU A 80 -12.02 20.53 5.43
C GLU A 80 -13.33 19.75 5.61
N MET A 81 -13.87 19.23 4.50
CA MET A 81 -15.08 18.40 4.51
C MET A 81 -14.88 17.10 5.31
N LYS A 82 -13.71 16.46 5.22
CA LYS A 82 -13.37 15.28 6.00
C LYS A 82 -13.38 15.59 7.51
N GLU A 83 -12.83 16.73 7.92
CA GLU A 83 -12.82 17.16 9.31
C GLU A 83 -14.23 17.45 9.84
N GLU A 84 -15.11 18.03 9.01
CA GLU A 84 -16.49 18.34 9.39
C GLU A 84 -17.39 17.09 9.50
N ILE A 85 -17.26 16.17 8.55
CA ILE A 85 -18.02 14.91 8.51
C ILE A 85 -17.54 13.97 9.61
N GLY A 86 -16.22 13.90 9.83
CA GLY A 86 -15.57 12.86 10.61
C GLY A 86 -15.74 11.50 9.95
N ASP A 87 -16.02 10.47 10.76
CA ASP A 87 -16.25 9.09 10.30
C ASP A 87 -17.74 8.72 10.23
N ASP A 88 -18.63 9.72 10.22
CA ASP A 88 -20.09 9.52 10.21
C ASP A 88 -20.62 9.23 8.79
N PRO A 89 -21.16 8.02 8.53
CA PRO A 89 -21.67 7.65 7.20
C PRO A 89 -22.88 8.47 6.74
N GLU A 90 -23.73 8.94 7.65
CA GLU A 90 -24.93 9.72 7.29
C GLU A 90 -24.54 11.11 6.80
N LYS A 91 -23.62 11.76 7.51
CA LYS A 91 -23.03 13.04 7.09
C LYS A 91 -22.27 12.90 5.77
N PHE A 92 -21.52 11.80 5.61
CA PHE A 92 -20.83 11.51 4.35
C PHE A 92 -21.83 11.40 3.19
N ALA A 93 -22.93 10.66 3.38
CA ALA A 93 -23.97 10.52 2.37
C ALA A 93 -24.66 11.86 2.04
N ALA A 94 -24.86 12.74 3.03
CA ALA A 94 -25.40 14.07 2.81
C ALA A 94 -24.44 14.94 1.98
N ALA A 95 -23.17 15.00 2.35
CA ALA A 95 -22.15 15.75 1.62
C ALA A 95 -21.95 15.21 0.20
N ALA A 96 -22.01 13.89 0.01
CA ALA A 96 -21.95 13.26 -1.29
C ALA A 96 -23.10 13.68 -2.20
N ARG A 97 -24.33 13.81 -1.68
CA ARG A 97 -25.50 14.26 -2.46
C ARG A 97 -25.36 15.69 -2.96
N GLU A 98 -24.74 16.55 -2.15
CA GLU A 98 -24.62 17.97 -2.43
C GLU A 98 -23.42 18.29 -3.34
N TRP A 99 -22.26 17.69 -3.06
CA TRP A 99 -20.99 18.10 -3.65
C TRP A 99 -20.39 17.12 -4.64
N SER A 100 -20.78 15.83 -4.63
CA SER A 100 -20.14 14.83 -5.49
C SER A 100 -20.55 14.99 -6.95
N GLY A 101 -19.56 15.00 -7.84
CA GLY A 101 -19.75 15.00 -9.29
C GLY A 101 -20.09 13.63 -9.90
N CYS A 102 -20.23 12.57 -9.10
CA CYS A 102 -20.53 11.22 -9.57
C CYS A 102 -22.06 10.96 -9.63
N PRO A 103 -22.57 10.17 -10.59
CA PRO A 103 -23.98 9.75 -10.59
C PRO A 103 -24.43 9.03 -9.31
N SER A 104 -23.51 8.39 -8.59
CA SER A 104 -23.79 7.75 -7.29
C SER A 104 -24.11 8.75 -6.17
N ALA A 105 -23.88 10.06 -6.37
CA ALA A 105 -24.25 11.13 -5.44
C ALA A 105 -25.70 11.01 -4.96
N LYS A 106 -26.63 10.65 -5.86
CA LYS A 106 -28.06 10.45 -5.54
C LYS A 106 -28.28 9.44 -4.41
N ASN A 107 -27.42 8.43 -4.32
CA ASN A 107 -27.45 7.38 -3.31
C ASN A 107 -26.42 7.62 -2.20
N GLY A 108 -26.04 8.88 -1.95
CA GLY A 108 -25.05 9.21 -0.93
C GLY A 108 -23.62 8.79 -1.29
N GLY A 109 -23.32 8.67 -2.59
CA GLY A 109 -21.99 8.26 -3.05
C GLY A 109 -21.76 6.75 -3.00
N ASN A 110 -22.74 5.94 -2.61
CA ASN A 110 -22.61 4.49 -2.49
C ASN A 110 -22.35 3.83 -3.85
N LEU A 111 -21.27 3.05 -3.94
CA LEU A 111 -20.88 2.29 -5.14
C LEU A 111 -21.39 0.84 -5.13
N GLY A 112 -21.97 0.38 -4.02
CA GLY A 112 -22.32 -1.02 -3.81
C GLY A 112 -21.11 -1.89 -3.54
N GLU A 113 -21.27 -3.19 -3.75
CA GLU A 113 -20.23 -4.19 -3.55
C GLU A 113 -19.41 -4.38 -4.82
N PHE A 114 -18.09 -4.32 -4.71
CA PHE A 114 -17.15 -4.55 -5.81
C PHE A 114 -15.97 -5.42 -5.35
N GLY A 115 -15.35 -6.11 -6.31
CA GLY A 115 -14.16 -6.92 -6.10
C GLY A 115 -12.87 -6.16 -6.45
N PRO A 116 -11.70 -6.70 -6.04
CA PRO A 116 -10.40 -6.11 -6.36
C PRO A 116 -10.19 -6.05 -7.88
N GLY A 117 -9.57 -4.98 -8.36
CA GLY A 117 -9.31 -4.73 -9.78
C GLY A 117 -10.52 -4.25 -10.60
N MET A 118 -11.69 -4.07 -9.98
CA MET A 118 -12.85 -3.45 -10.65
C MET A 118 -12.78 -1.92 -10.69
N MET A 119 -12.05 -1.32 -9.74
CA MET A 119 -11.89 0.12 -9.62
C MET A 119 -10.51 0.58 -10.10
N VAL A 120 -10.32 1.90 -10.24
CA VAL A 120 -9.00 2.46 -10.55
C VAL A 120 -8.00 2.09 -9.46
N LYS A 121 -6.76 1.79 -9.85
CA LYS A 121 -5.73 1.22 -8.98
C LYS A 121 -5.60 1.93 -7.62
N ASN A 122 -5.47 3.25 -7.60
CA ASN A 122 -5.34 4.03 -6.37
C ASN A 122 -6.57 3.91 -5.46
N PHE A 123 -7.77 3.83 -6.03
CA PHE A 123 -9.02 3.69 -5.28
C PHE A 123 -9.15 2.27 -4.72
N ASP A 124 -8.82 1.28 -5.53
CA ASP A 124 -8.87 -0.14 -5.17
C ASP A 124 -7.91 -0.44 -4.01
N GLU A 125 -6.67 0.05 -4.09
CA GLU A 125 -5.67 -0.09 -3.03
C GLU A 125 -6.17 0.48 -1.70
N VAL A 126 -6.80 1.66 -1.71
CA VAL A 126 -7.36 2.25 -0.49
C VAL A 126 -8.51 1.39 0.06
N CYS A 127 -9.44 0.94 -0.79
CA CYS A 127 -10.59 0.16 -0.35
C CYS A 127 -10.22 -1.21 0.25
N PHE A 128 -9.16 -1.84 -0.27
CA PHE A 128 -8.76 -3.18 0.15
C PHE A 128 -7.62 -3.21 1.18
N ASN A 129 -6.88 -2.12 1.37
CA ASN A 129 -5.78 -2.06 2.35
C ASN A 129 -6.11 -1.24 3.59
N GLU A 130 -6.94 -0.20 3.48
CA GLU A 130 -7.20 0.72 4.60
C GLU A 130 -8.30 0.22 5.56
N ALA A 131 -8.46 0.93 6.68
CA ALA A 131 -9.42 0.59 7.74
C ALA A 131 -10.88 0.78 7.31
N VAL A 132 -11.74 -0.19 7.65
CA VAL A 132 -13.20 -0.10 7.44
C VAL A 132 -13.81 0.85 8.48
N GLY A 133 -14.82 1.63 8.07
CA GLY A 133 -15.55 2.57 8.92
C GLY A 133 -14.86 3.92 9.09
N VAL A 134 -13.77 4.17 8.34
CA VAL A 134 -13.00 5.41 8.39
C VAL A 134 -13.08 6.12 7.04
N VAL A 135 -13.11 7.44 7.08
CA VAL A 135 -13.03 8.26 5.87
C VAL A 135 -11.57 8.43 5.43
N HIS A 136 -11.26 7.91 4.26
CA HIS A 136 -9.95 7.94 3.61
C HIS A 136 -9.87 8.98 2.49
N GLY A 137 -8.66 9.46 2.26
CA GLY A 137 -8.36 10.48 1.26
C GLY A 137 -7.94 11.83 1.85
N PRO A 138 -7.71 12.83 0.98
CA PRO A 138 -8.02 12.84 -0.47
C PRO A 138 -7.16 11.88 -1.31
N VAL A 139 -7.80 11.17 -2.23
CA VAL A 139 -7.17 10.24 -3.18
C VAL A 139 -7.26 10.81 -4.59
N SER A 140 -6.10 11.02 -5.22
CA SER A 140 -6.03 11.53 -6.58
C SER A 140 -6.18 10.42 -7.62
N THR A 141 -7.06 10.63 -8.58
CA THR A 141 -7.24 9.75 -9.74
C THR A 141 -7.41 10.56 -11.03
N GLN A 142 -7.41 9.88 -12.17
CA GLN A 142 -7.70 10.48 -13.48
C GLN A 142 -9.07 11.20 -13.56
N PHE A 143 -10.00 10.91 -12.65
CA PHE A 143 -11.33 11.54 -12.61
C PHE A 143 -11.40 12.78 -11.72
N GLY A 144 -10.35 13.05 -10.94
CA GLY A 144 -10.26 14.13 -9.97
C GLY A 144 -9.85 13.64 -8.58
N GLU A 145 -10.24 14.41 -7.57
CA GLU A 145 -9.94 14.11 -6.17
C GLU A 145 -11.12 13.40 -5.50
N HIS A 146 -10.82 12.39 -4.70
CA HIS A 146 -11.81 11.52 -4.09
C HIS A 146 -11.67 11.47 -2.57
N LEU A 147 -12.81 11.45 -1.89
CA LEU A 147 -12.92 11.03 -0.49
C LEU A 147 -13.67 9.69 -0.46
N ILE A 148 -13.20 8.74 0.34
CA ILE A 148 -13.65 7.34 0.31
C ILE A 148 -14.04 6.92 1.71
N LEU A 149 -15.25 6.39 1.89
CA LEU A 149 -15.69 5.75 3.12
C LEU A 149 -15.90 4.26 2.85
N ILE A 150 -15.11 3.41 3.49
CA ILE A 150 -15.25 1.96 3.36
C ILE A 150 -16.29 1.50 4.39
N THR A 151 -17.44 1.03 3.94
CA THR A 151 -18.52 0.60 4.84
C THR A 151 -18.35 -0.83 5.29
N GLN A 152 -17.92 -1.72 4.38
CA GLN A 152 -17.77 -3.14 4.68
C GLN A 152 -16.69 -3.76 3.80
N ARG A 153 -15.96 -4.73 4.35
CA ARG A 153 -15.05 -5.60 3.60
C ARG A 153 -15.36 -7.06 3.94
N THR A 154 -15.31 -7.93 2.94
CA THR A 154 -15.57 -9.37 3.04
C THR A 154 -14.45 -10.14 2.35
N GLY A 155 -14.15 -11.34 2.84
CA GLY A 155 -13.02 -12.16 2.35
C GLY A 155 -11.69 -11.84 3.03
N GLU A 156 -11.72 -11.26 4.24
CA GLU A 156 -10.57 -11.26 5.15
C GLU A 156 -10.44 -12.65 5.78
N ASN A 157 -9.46 -13.42 5.31
CA ASN A 157 -8.89 -14.57 6.01
C ASN A 157 -7.40 -14.31 6.20
#